data_AF-A0A2M7X7J0-F1
#
_entry.id   AF-A0A2M7X7J0-F1
#
_cell.length_a   1.000
_cell.length_b   1.000
_cell.length_c   1.000
_cell.angle_alpha   90.00
_cell.angle_beta   90.00
_cell.angle_gamma   90.00
#
_symmetry.space_group_name_H-M   'P 1'
#
loop_
_entity.id
_entity.type
_entity.pdbx_description
1 polymer ?
#
loop_
_entity_poly.entity_id
_entity_poly.type
_entity_poly.pdbx_seq_one_letter_code
_entity_poly.pdbx_strand_id
1 'polypeptide(L)'
;MAAANAQLAEVARRDFLTGIGNRRRFTERLNALWPQTPQIALAVIDLDHFKIYNDRLGHLEGDQCLRAIGALLQACEGEGIEG
;
A
#
# COMPACT_ATOMS: atom_id res chain seq x y z
N MET A 1 24.11 13.25 6.14
CA MET A 1 23.62 13.12 4.75
C MET A 1 22.98 11.76 4.47
N ALA A 2 23.57 10.63 4.90
CA ALA A 2 22.99 9.29 4.68
C ALA A 2 21.61 9.06 5.35
N ALA A 3 21.40 9.51 6.59
CA ALA A 3 20.12 9.34 7.29
C ALA A 3 18.96 10.14 6.67
N ALA A 4 19.23 11.34 6.14
CA ALA A 4 18.22 12.15 5.45
C ALA A 4 17.75 11.48 4.14
N ASN A 5 18.68 10.84 3.41
CA ASN A 5 18.35 10.09 2.19
C ASN A 5 17.54 8.83 2.49
N ALA A 6 17.80 8.15 3.62
CA ALA A 6 17.02 6.99 4.04
C ALA A 6 15.56 7.37 4.38
N GLN A 7 15.36 8.49 5.08
CA GLN A 7 14.03 9.00 5.40
C GLN A 7 13.26 9.42 4.13
N LEU A 8 13.93 10.11 3.19
CA LEU A 8 13.34 10.48 1.91
C LEU A 8 12.96 9.27 1.06
N ALA A 9 13.82 8.24 1.06
CA ALA A 9 13.54 6.98 0.38
C ALA A 9 12.32 6.27 0.97
N GLU A 10 12.14 6.32 2.30
CA GLU A 10 11.00 5.69 2.95
C GLU A 10 9.68 6.43 2.68
N VAL A 11 9.69 7.76 2.67
CA VAL A 11 8.53 8.56 2.24
C VAL A 11 8.18 8.24 0.78
N ALA A 12 9.18 8.08 -0.08
CA ALA A 12 8.97 7.72 -1.49
C ALA A 12 8.44 6.28 -1.72
N ARG A 13 8.39 5.44 -0.68
CA ARG A 13 7.88 4.05 -0.74
C ARG A 13 6.41 3.92 -0.35
N ARG A 14 5.78 5.00 0.12
CA ARG A 14 4.38 4.99 0.52
C ARG A 14 3.51 5.70 -0.50
N ASP A 15 2.26 5.25 -0.60
CA ASP A 15 1.23 5.97 -1.30
C ASP A 15 0.80 7.18 -0.45
N PHE A 16 0.75 8.36 -1.05
CA PHE A 16 0.55 9.61 -0.31
C PHE A 16 -0.88 9.74 0.24
N LEU A 17 -1.85 9.11 -0.41
CA LEU A 17 -3.26 9.22 -0.06
C LEU A 17 -3.62 8.23 1.04
N THR A 18 -3.22 6.98 0.88
CA THR A 18 -3.63 5.85 1.74
C THR A 18 -2.59 5.46 2.79
N GLY A 19 -1.33 5.90 2.63
CA GLY A 19 -0.23 5.59 3.54
C GLY A 19 0.33 4.16 3.43
N ILE A 20 -0.28 3.28 2.62
CA ILE A 20 0.19 1.91 2.38
C ILE A 20 1.43 1.90 1.50
N GLY A 21 2.06 0.73 1.34
CA GLY A 21 3.17 0.58 0.39
C GLY A 21 2.73 0.85 -1.04
N ASN A 22 3.44 1.74 -1.74
CA ASN A 22 3.18 1.95 -3.17
C ASN A 22 3.73 0.78 -4.01
N ARG A 23 3.46 0.82 -5.32
CA ARG A 23 3.89 -0.23 -6.26
C ARG A 23 5.39 -0.52 -6.19
N ARG A 24 6.23 0.48 -5.93
CA ARG A 24 7.67 0.29 -5.78
C ARG A 24 8.00 -0.52 -4.54
N ARG A 25 7.44 -0.16 -3.38
CA ARG A 25 7.63 -0.91 -2.13
C ARG A 25 7.11 -2.34 -2.25
N PHE A 26 5.98 -2.54 -2.91
CA PHE A 26 5.44 -3.87 -3.21
C PHE A 26 6.46 -4.72 -3.99
N THR A 27 6.96 -4.21 -5.12
CA THR A 27 7.93 -4.94 -5.94
C THR A 27 9.24 -5.20 -5.21
N GLU A 28 9.76 -4.22 -4.47
CA GLU A 28 10.97 -4.38 -3.65
C GLU A 28 10.78 -5.49 -2.60
N ARG A 29 9.65 -5.51 -1.89
CA ARG A 29 9.34 -6.52 -0.87
C ARG A 29 9.11 -7.90 -1.48
N LEU A 30 8.39 -7.98 -2.60
CA LEU A 30 8.15 -9.25 -3.30
C LEU A 30 9.47 -9.86 -3.79
N ASN A 31 10.35 -9.05 -4.40
CA ASN A 31 11.68 -9.49 -4.85
C ASN A 31 12.58 -9.95 -3.70
N ALA A 32 12.46 -9.36 -2.51
CA ALA A 32 13.21 -9.77 -1.33
C ALA A 32 12.69 -11.10 -0.73
N LEU A 33 11.37 -11.32 -0.78
CA LEU A 33 10.73 -12.53 -0.26
C LEU A 33 10.84 -13.73 -1.20
N TRP A 34 10.81 -13.50 -2.51
CA TRP A 34 10.78 -14.55 -3.54
C TRP A 34 11.90 -15.60 -3.39
N PRO A 35 13.17 -15.25 -3.12
CA PRO A 35 14.23 -16.24 -2.96
C PRO A 35 14.14 -17.05 -1.67
N GLN A 36 13.45 -16.53 -0.66
CA GLN A 36 13.44 -17.06 0.71
C GLN A 36 12.14 -17.81 1.04
N THR A 37 11.09 -17.58 0.25
CA THR A 37 9.74 -18.07 0.55
C THR A 37 9.34 -19.13 -0.48
N PRO A 38 9.18 -20.40 -0.08
CA PRO A 38 8.85 -21.48 -1.02
C PRO A 38 7.44 -21.35 -1.62
N GLN A 39 6.52 -20.64 -0.95
CA GLN A 39 5.15 -20.40 -1.42
C GLN A 39 4.67 -19.02 -0.99
N ILE A 40 4.22 -18.21 -1.96
CA ILE A 40 3.66 -16.88 -1.72
C ILE A 40 2.23 -16.85 -2.26
N ALA A 41 1.29 -16.37 -1.45
CA ALA A 41 -0.06 -16.03 -1.90
C ALA A 41 -0.12 -14.52 -2.18
N LEU A 42 -0.71 -14.15 -3.32
CA LEU A 42 -0.95 -12.76 -3.69
C LEU A 42 -2.46 -12.55 -3.90
N ALA A 43 -3.02 -11.56 -3.22
CA ALA A 43 -4.37 -11.07 -3.45
C ALA A 43 -4.30 -9.71 -4.16
N VAL A 44 -5.11 -9.55 -5.20
CA VAL A 44 -5.32 -8.26 -5.88
C VAL A 44 -6.77 -7.85 -5.64
N ILE A 45 -6.96 -6.65 -5.13
CA ILE A 45 -8.26 -6.10 -4.77
C ILE A 45 -8.52 -4.92 -5.70
N ASP A 46 -9.66 -4.94 -6.38
CA ASP A 46 -10.16 -3.81 -7.17
C ASP A 46 -11.43 -3.26 -6.51
N LEU A 47 -11.62 -1.94 -6.56
CA LEU A 47 -12.80 -1.30 -5.98
C LEU A 47 -13.89 -1.16 -7.03
N ASP A 48 -14.84 -2.10 -7.01
CA ASP A 48 -15.96 -2.11 -7.94
C ASP A 48 -16.75 -0.79 -7.93
N HIS A 49 -17.10 -0.31 -9.12
CA HIS A 49 -17.91 0.90 -9.32
C HIS A 49 -17.34 2.18 -8.68
N PHE A 50 -16.05 2.24 -8.34
CA PHE A 50 -15.45 3.40 -7.68
C PHE A 50 -15.58 4.70 -8.49
N LYS A 51 -15.59 4.62 -9.83
CA LYS A 51 -15.89 5.76 -10.69
C LYS A 51 -17.30 6.32 -10.45
N ILE A 52 -18.31 5.46 -10.36
CA ILE A 52 -19.70 5.89 -10.11
C ILE A 52 -19.83 6.51 -8.72
N TYR A 53 -19.11 5.97 -7.73
CA TYR A 53 -19.05 6.55 -6.40
C TYR A 53 -18.50 7.99 -6.45
N ASN A 54 -17.36 8.19 -7.13
CA ASN A 54 -16.77 9.52 -7.33
C ASN A 54 -17.68 10.47 -8.11
N ASP A 55 -18.34 9.98 -9.16
CA ASP A 55 -19.24 10.80 -9.97
C ASP A 55 -20.47 11.28 -9.17
N ARG A 56 -20.91 10.51 -8.17
CA ARG A 56 -22.07 10.85 -7.32
C ARG A 56 -21.72 11.70 -6.11
N LEU A 57 -20.57 11.46 -5.49
CA LEU A 57 -20.21 12.03 -4.19
C LEU A 57 -19.02 12.99 -4.26
N GLY A 58 -18.34 13.05 -5.40
CA GLY A 58 -17.16 13.86 -5.64
C GLY A 58 -15.86 13.14 -5.26
N HIS A 59 -14.76 13.61 -5.85
CA HIS A 59 -13.43 13.03 -5.64
C HIS A 59 -12.95 13.10 -4.19
N LEU A 60 -13.36 14.11 -3.42
CA LEU A 60 -12.96 14.23 -2.01
C LEU A 60 -13.52 13.08 -1.15
N GLU A 61 -14.75 12.63 -1.45
CA GLU A 61 -15.35 11.46 -0.79
C GLU A 61 -14.67 10.17 -1.26
N GLY A 62 -14.31 10.10 -2.55
CA GLY A 62 -13.45 9.03 -3.08
C GLY A 62 -12.13 8.89 -2.31
N ASP A 63 -11.45 10.00 -2.09
CA ASP A 63 -10.20 10.05 -1.34
C ASP A 63 -10.38 9.61 0.11
N GLN A 64 -11.51 9.95 0.75
CA GLN A 64 -11.84 9.47 2.10
C GLN A 64 -12.07 7.96 2.13
N CYS A 65 -12.79 7.43 1.14
CA CYS A 65 -12.99 5.99 0.97
C CYS A 65 -11.65 5.26 0.82
N LEU A 66 -10.76 5.76 -0.04
CA LEU A 66 -9.41 5.19 -0.23
C LEU A 66 -8.58 5.22 1.05
N ARG A 67 -8.63 6.33 1.82
CA ARG A 67 -7.97 6.44 3.13
C ARG A 67 -8.47 5.38 4.11
N ALA A 68 -9.79 5.19 4.19
CA ALA A 68 -10.40 4.20 5.07
C ALA A 68 -9.96 2.77 4.71
N ILE A 69 -9.94 2.44 3.41
CA ILE A 69 -9.44 1.15 2.92
C ILE A 69 -7.97 0.96 3.25
N GLY A 70 -7.14 2.00 3.05
CA GLY A 70 -5.73 1.97 3.43
C GLY A 70 -5.52 1.64 4.91
N ALA A 71 -6.29 2.29 5.79
CA ALA A 71 -6.25 2.03 7.23
C ALA A 71 -6.70 0.60 7.58
N LEU A 72 -7.74 0.08 6.94
CA LEU A 72 -8.20 -1.31 7.12
C LEU A 72 -7.12 -2.31 6.71
N LEU A 73 -6.49 -2.11 5.55
CA LEU A 73 -5.43 -3.00 5.07
C LEU A 73 -4.21 -2.98 5.99
N GLN A 74 -3.84 -1.81 6.54
CA GLN A 74 -2.77 -1.70 7.54
C GLN A 74 -3.10 -2.41 8.84
N ALA A 75 -4.36 -2.35 9.30
CA ALA A 75 -4.79 -3.08 10.50
C ALA A 75 -4.74 -4.61 10.31
N CYS A 76 -4.84 -5.08 9.08
CA CYS A 76 -4.69 -6.49 8.72
C CYS A 76 -3.21 -6.91 8.52
N GLU A 77 -2.25 -5.98 8.54
CA GLU A 77 -0.84 -6.33 8.55
C GLU A 77 -0.54 -7.03 9.89
N GLY A 78 -0.45 -8.36 9.88
CA GLY A 78 0.10 -9.11 11.00
C GLY A 78 1.55 -8.71 11.24
N GLU A 79 2.04 -8.86 12.48
CA GLU A 79 3.47 -8.71 12.79
C GLU A 79 4.25 -9.54 11.78
N GLY A 80 4.97 -8.83 10.88
CA GLY A 80 5.73 -9.48 9.84
C GLY A 80 6.69 -10.46 10.50
N ILE A 81 6.84 -11.64 9.89
CA ILE A 81 7.98 -12.51 10.17
C ILE A 81 9.22 -11.72 9.72
N GLU A 82 9.73 -10.85 10.58
CA GLU A 82 11.07 -10.30 10.50
C GLU A 82 12.00 -11.42 10.94
N GLY A 83 12.34 -12.28 9.99
CA GLY A 83 13.45 -13.22 10.06
C GLY A 83 14.62 -12.68 9.26
#